data_AF-G6F006-F1
#
_entry.id   AF-G6F006-F1
#
_cell.length_a   1.000
_cell.length_b   1.000
_cell.length_c   1.000
_cell.angle_alpha   90.00
_cell.angle_beta   90.00
_cell.angle_gamma   90.00
#
_symmetry.space_group_name_H-M   'P 1'
#
loop_
_entity.id
_entity.type
_entity.pdbx_description
1 polymer ?
#
loop_
_entity_poly.entity_id
_entity_poly.type
_entity_poly.pdbx_seq_one_letter_code
_entity_poly.pdbx_strand_id
1 'polypeptide(L)'
;MEPTKTISLKQEITVGNEIYRELTLREPIVNELITSYKNAGEKGTTVCAYDAQIALVSSVSGVAINALEAFPTRILDEAIEYLTTFQTQNDDEICDDQWEMPLASPLQLSDGSQIASLDLKEPTVKQRKEAMKKIDAHGQGIVGGLEFQASLLTQVTEQKLPTILKLPISDFTKATNYLMRFFPDIQKVGKDLLTN
;
A
#
# COMPACT_ATOMS: atom_id res chain seq x y z
N MET A 1 3.67 3.35 -18.75
CA MET A 1 2.32 3.93 -18.57
C MET A 1 1.71 3.13 -17.43
N GLU A 2 1.42 3.78 -16.31
CA GLU A 2 0.88 3.10 -15.13
C GLU A 2 -0.44 2.40 -15.51
N PRO A 3 -0.68 1.16 -15.06
CA PRO A 3 -1.92 0.47 -15.33
C PRO A 3 -3.08 1.26 -14.69
N THR A 4 -4.08 1.58 -15.51
CA THR A 4 -5.33 2.20 -15.05
C THR A 4 -6.52 1.30 -15.36
N LYS A 5 -7.52 1.33 -14.48
CA LYS A 5 -8.81 0.65 -14.67
C LYS A 5 -9.92 1.67 -14.60
N THR A 6 -10.82 1.65 -15.59
CA THR A 6 -12.04 2.46 -15.58
C THR A 6 -13.25 1.55 -15.43
N ILE A 7 -14.06 1.80 -14.41
CA ILE A 7 -15.29 1.05 -14.10
C ILE A 7 -16.48 1.93 -14.48
N SER A 8 -17.27 1.52 -15.47
CA SER A 8 -18.45 2.28 -15.90
C SER A 8 -19.65 2.08 -14.97
N LEU A 9 -20.33 3.16 -14.62
CA LEU A 9 -21.58 3.14 -13.89
C LEU A 9 -22.74 2.86 -14.87
N LYS A 10 -23.65 1.96 -14.49
CA LYS A 10 -24.84 1.63 -15.31
C LYS A 10 -25.85 2.78 -15.35
N GLN A 11 -25.85 3.60 -14.30
CA GLN A 11 -26.67 4.78 -14.14
C GLN A 11 -25.76 5.88 -13.61
N GLU A 12 -25.93 7.09 -14.10
CA GLU A 12 -25.18 8.23 -13.57
C GLU A 12 -25.58 8.51 -12.12
N ILE A 13 -24.61 8.95 -11.34
CA ILE A 13 -24.79 9.27 -9.92
C ILE A 13 -24.53 10.75 -9.78
N THR A 14 -25.50 11.46 -9.20
CA THR A 14 -25.40 12.89 -8.95
C THR A 14 -25.25 13.14 -7.47
N VAL A 15 -24.13 13.74 -7.05
CA VAL A 15 -23.90 14.15 -5.65
C VAL A 15 -23.53 15.62 -5.64
N GLY A 16 -24.38 16.45 -5.06
CA GLY A 16 -24.27 17.91 -5.18
C GLY A 16 -24.42 18.35 -6.64
N ASN A 17 -23.38 18.99 -7.18
CA ASN A 17 -23.34 19.47 -8.58
C ASN A 17 -22.49 18.58 -9.49
N GLU A 18 -21.93 17.49 -8.98
CA GLU A 18 -21.08 16.58 -9.74
C GLU A 18 -21.89 15.39 -10.25
N ILE A 19 -21.60 14.97 -11.48
CA ILE A 19 -22.22 13.82 -12.15
C ILE A 19 -21.13 12.81 -12.45
N TYR A 20 -21.24 11.63 -11.86
CA TYR A 20 -20.31 10.53 -12.06
C TYR A 20 -20.90 9.52 -13.04
N ARG A 21 -20.10 9.14 -14.03
CA ARG A 21 -20.43 8.09 -15.02
C ARG A 21 -19.46 6.91 -14.99
N GLU A 22 -18.29 7.14 -14.45
CA GLU A 22 -17.23 6.15 -14.37
C GLU A 22 -16.35 6.43 -13.15
N LEU A 23 -15.65 5.40 -12.71
CA LEU A 23 -14.63 5.45 -11.68
C LEU A 23 -13.30 5.02 -12.31
N THR A 24 -12.34 5.93 -12.37
CA THR A 24 -11.00 5.61 -12.89
C THR A 24 -10.03 5.43 -11.73
N LEU A 25 -9.27 4.35 -11.76
CA LEU A 25 -8.35 3.92 -10.73
C LEU A 25 -6.95 3.73 -11.31
N ARG A 26 -5.93 4.05 -10.52
CA ARG A 26 -4.53 3.69 -10.75
C ARG A 26 -4.04 2.79 -9.63
N GLU A 27 -2.82 2.30 -9.74
CA GLU A 27 -2.15 1.71 -8.59
C GLU A 27 -2.02 2.72 -7.43
N PRO A 28 -2.35 2.33 -6.19
CA PRO A 28 -2.13 3.17 -5.02
C PRO A 28 -0.65 3.28 -4.68
N ILE A 29 -0.27 4.36 -4.00
CA ILE A 29 1.05 4.46 -3.35
C ILE A 29 0.97 4.11 -1.86
N VAL A 30 2.10 3.79 -1.25
CA VAL A 30 2.20 3.41 0.18
C VAL A 30 1.54 4.43 1.11
N ASN A 31 1.72 5.72 0.86
CA ASN A 31 1.12 6.77 1.68
C ASN A 31 -0.42 6.72 1.70
N GLU A 32 -1.03 6.46 0.55
CA GLU A 32 -2.49 6.40 0.41
C GLU A 32 -3.06 5.20 1.17
N LEU A 33 -2.38 4.05 1.07
CA LEU A 33 -2.74 2.85 1.82
C LEU A 33 -2.62 3.06 3.34
N ILE A 34 -1.50 3.59 3.82
CA ILE A 34 -1.33 3.83 5.26
C ILE A 34 -2.36 4.84 5.78
N THR A 35 -2.60 5.90 5.01
CA THR A 35 -3.54 6.97 5.41
C THR A 35 -4.97 6.48 5.43
N SER A 36 -5.38 5.62 4.49
CA SER A 36 -6.74 5.08 4.47
C SER A 36 -7.04 4.24 5.72
N TYR A 37 -6.12 3.38 6.14
CA TYR A 37 -6.26 2.58 7.36
C TYR A 37 -6.19 3.42 8.63
N LYS A 38 -5.32 4.44 8.69
CA LYS A 38 -5.24 5.35 9.85
C LYS A 38 -6.54 6.11 10.07
N ASN A 39 -7.15 6.59 8.99
CA ASN A 39 -8.36 7.41 9.06
C ASN A 39 -9.62 6.60 9.41
N ALA A 40 -9.69 5.34 8.99
CA ALA A 40 -10.79 4.43 9.32
C ALA A 40 -10.81 4.00 10.80
N GLY A 41 -9.68 4.14 11.50
CA GLY A 41 -9.53 3.79 12.91
C GLY A 41 -9.19 2.31 13.15
N GLU A 42 -8.39 2.04 14.19
CA GLU A 42 -7.91 0.69 14.55
C GLU A 42 -8.94 -0.14 15.33
N LYS A 43 -10.22 -0.12 14.92
CA LYS A 43 -11.21 -1.03 15.47
C LYS A 43 -11.41 -2.15 14.46
N GLY A 44 -10.91 -3.35 14.77
CA GLY A 44 -11.05 -4.57 13.97
C GLY A 44 -12.50 -5.03 13.78
N THR A 45 -13.33 -4.15 13.23
CA THR A 45 -14.73 -4.34 12.90
C THR A 45 -14.87 -4.24 11.39
N THR A 46 -15.83 -4.97 10.82
CA THR A 46 -16.08 -4.98 9.38
C THR A 46 -16.37 -3.58 8.83
N VAL A 47 -17.01 -2.70 9.60
CA VAL A 47 -17.32 -1.32 9.20
C VAL A 47 -16.04 -0.50 8.98
N CYS A 48 -15.05 -0.60 9.88
CA CYS A 48 -13.76 0.07 9.71
C CYS A 48 -12.99 -0.44 8.48
N ALA A 49 -13.17 -1.71 8.09
CA ALA A 49 -12.58 -2.22 6.86
C ALA A 49 -13.19 -1.56 5.62
N TYR A 50 -14.51 -1.36 5.59
CA TYR A 50 -15.17 -0.63 4.50
C TYR A 50 -14.77 0.84 4.46
N ASP A 51 -14.67 1.52 5.61
CA ASP A 51 -14.22 2.91 5.68
C ASP A 51 -12.80 3.07 5.10
N ALA A 52 -11.89 2.15 5.41
CA ALA A 52 -10.53 2.14 4.85
C ALA A 52 -10.54 1.89 3.34
N GLN A 53 -11.40 1.00 2.86
CA GLN A 53 -11.56 0.70 1.43
C GLN A 53 -12.09 1.93 0.67
N ILE A 54 -13.14 2.58 1.18
CA ILE A 54 -13.72 3.79 0.59
C ILE A 54 -12.68 4.92 0.59
N ALA A 55 -11.95 5.11 1.70
CA ALA A 55 -10.89 6.12 1.78
C ALA A 55 -9.76 5.87 0.78
N LEU A 56 -9.37 4.60 0.57
CA LEU A 56 -8.36 4.24 -0.43
C LEU A 56 -8.85 4.53 -1.84
N VAL A 57 -10.05 4.07 -2.20
CA VAL A 57 -10.65 4.32 -3.51
C VAL A 57 -10.82 5.82 -3.75
N SER A 58 -11.19 6.59 -2.74
CA SER A 58 -11.29 8.05 -2.81
C SER A 58 -9.94 8.69 -3.15
N SER A 59 -8.87 8.31 -2.44
CA SER A 59 -7.52 8.85 -2.69
C SER A 59 -7.03 8.52 -4.10
N VAL A 60 -7.27 7.29 -4.57
CA VAL A 60 -6.77 6.80 -5.85
C VAL A 60 -7.54 7.40 -7.03
N SER A 61 -8.86 7.50 -6.92
CA SER A 61 -9.74 7.98 -8.00
C SER A 61 -9.93 9.50 -8.02
N GLY A 62 -9.67 10.17 -6.90
CA GLY A 62 -10.01 11.57 -6.69
C GLY A 62 -11.51 11.83 -6.44
N VAL A 63 -12.35 10.78 -6.40
CA VAL A 63 -13.78 10.90 -6.10
C VAL A 63 -13.96 11.08 -4.59
N ALA A 64 -14.81 12.03 -4.18
CA ALA A 64 -15.07 12.30 -2.78
C ALA A 64 -15.77 11.12 -2.07
N ILE A 65 -15.48 10.91 -0.78
CA ILE A 65 -16.03 9.80 0.02
C ILE A 65 -17.57 9.77 -0.02
N ASN A 66 -18.22 10.92 0.18
CA ASN A 66 -19.69 11.02 0.14
C ASN A 66 -20.29 10.65 -1.23
N ALA A 67 -19.53 10.83 -2.32
CA ALA A 67 -19.95 10.37 -3.62
C ALA A 67 -19.81 8.85 -3.75
N LEU A 68 -18.69 8.28 -3.29
CA LEU A 68 -18.49 6.82 -3.28
C LEU A 68 -19.51 6.08 -2.41
N GLU A 69 -19.95 6.67 -1.30
CA GLU A 69 -21.03 6.10 -0.47
C GLU A 69 -22.38 6.03 -1.21
N ALA A 70 -22.58 6.85 -2.25
CA ALA A 70 -23.75 6.77 -3.11
C ALA A 70 -23.58 5.76 -4.26
N PHE A 71 -22.40 5.16 -4.43
CA PHE A 71 -22.16 4.19 -5.50
C PHE A 71 -22.78 2.83 -5.17
N PRO A 72 -23.23 2.06 -6.18
CA PRO A 72 -23.61 0.67 -5.97
C PRO A 72 -22.44 -0.12 -5.39
N THR A 73 -22.67 -0.92 -4.34
CA THR A 73 -21.64 -1.72 -3.64
C THR A 73 -20.73 -2.50 -4.58
N ARG A 74 -21.30 -3.10 -5.64
CA ARG A 74 -20.52 -3.83 -6.68
C ARG A 74 -19.38 -3.02 -7.31
N ILE A 75 -19.52 -1.69 -7.38
CA ILE A 75 -18.49 -0.80 -7.94
C ILE A 75 -17.33 -0.65 -6.97
N LEU A 76 -17.63 -0.55 -5.67
CA LEU A 76 -16.62 -0.58 -4.62
C LEU A 76 -15.91 -1.94 -4.61
N ASP A 77 -16.65 -3.04 -4.63
CA ASP A 77 -16.07 -4.39 -4.65
C ASP A 77 -15.12 -4.59 -5.84
N GLU A 78 -15.55 -4.19 -7.05
CA GLU A 78 -14.73 -4.28 -8.27
C GLU A 78 -13.50 -3.35 -8.23
N ALA A 79 -13.63 -2.19 -7.58
CA ALA A 79 -12.51 -1.28 -7.35
C ALA A 79 -11.49 -1.91 -6.38
N ILE A 80 -11.95 -2.48 -5.27
CA ILE A 80 -11.08 -3.14 -4.29
C ILE A 80 -10.41 -4.37 -4.88
N GLU A 81 -11.12 -5.19 -5.64
CA GLU A 81 -10.55 -6.33 -6.35
C GLU A 81 -9.40 -5.90 -7.27
N TYR A 82 -9.54 -4.78 -7.98
CA TYR A 82 -8.45 -4.23 -8.78
C TYR A 82 -7.26 -3.78 -7.92
N LEU A 83 -7.51 -3.02 -6.85
CA LEU A 83 -6.46 -2.48 -5.99
C LEU A 83 -5.67 -3.56 -5.24
N THR A 84 -6.29 -4.70 -4.91
CA THR A 84 -5.61 -5.81 -4.23
C THR A 84 -4.71 -6.63 -5.16
N THR A 85 -4.90 -6.57 -6.48
CA THR A 85 -4.01 -7.28 -7.43
C THR A 85 -2.55 -6.85 -7.34
N PHE A 86 -2.29 -5.61 -6.89
CA PHE A 86 -0.94 -5.07 -6.71
C PHE A 86 -0.23 -5.60 -5.45
N GLN A 87 -0.96 -6.23 -4.52
CA GLN A 87 -0.40 -6.82 -3.30
C GLN A 87 -0.01 -8.30 -3.48
N THR A 88 -0.43 -8.91 -4.59
CA THR A 88 -0.20 -10.32 -4.89
C THR A 88 0.82 -10.46 -6.01
N GLN A 89 2.09 -10.21 -5.73
CA GLN A 89 3.19 -10.55 -6.66
C GLN A 89 3.85 -11.84 -6.19
N ASN A 90 4.04 -12.78 -7.12
CA ASN A 90 4.74 -14.03 -6.87
C ASN A 90 6.24 -13.75 -6.73
N ASP A 91 6.83 -14.31 -5.68
CA ASP A 91 8.27 -14.31 -5.45
C ASP A 91 8.93 -15.20 -6.53
N ASP A 92 9.32 -14.60 -7.65
CA ASP A 92 10.36 -15.21 -8.49
C ASP A 92 11.64 -15.27 -7.65
N GLU A 93 12.31 -16.42 -7.62
CA GLU A 93 13.41 -16.79 -6.72
C GLU A 93 14.46 -15.67 -6.53
N ILE A 94 14.25 -14.80 -5.53
CA ILE A 94 15.31 -13.87 -5.10
C ILE A 94 16.27 -14.70 -4.25
N CYS A 95 17.38 -15.13 -4.87
CA CYS A 95 18.35 -16.04 -4.26
C CYS A 95 19.51 -15.32 -3.55
N ASP A 96 19.75 -14.04 -3.84
CA ASP A 96 20.94 -13.31 -3.37
C ASP A 96 20.67 -12.48 -2.12
N ASP A 97 21.63 -12.41 -1.18
CA ASP A 97 21.58 -11.59 0.05
C ASP A 97 21.65 -10.07 -0.20
N GLN A 98 21.90 -9.68 -1.45
CA GLN A 98 21.85 -8.33 -1.96
C GLN A 98 21.10 -8.31 -3.29
N TRP A 99 20.24 -7.33 -3.48
CA TRP A 99 19.43 -7.21 -4.67
C TRP A 99 19.20 -5.75 -5.02
N GLU A 100 19.66 -5.34 -6.19
CA GLU A 100 19.24 -4.08 -6.81
C GLU A 100 17.87 -4.32 -7.45
N MET A 101 16.80 -3.96 -6.74
CA MET A 101 15.44 -4.16 -7.20
C MET A 101 15.05 -3.03 -8.17
N PRO A 102 14.81 -3.30 -9.47
CA PRO A 102 14.32 -2.29 -10.38
C PRO A 102 12.88 -1.90 -10.02
N LEU A 103 12.58 -0.60 -10.07
CA LEU A 103 11.23 -0.06 -9.93
C LEU A 103 10.47 -0.20 -11.25
N ALA A 104 9.15 -0.43 -11.18
CA ALA A 104 8.30 -0.50 -12.37
C ALA A 104 8.34 0.81 -13.19
N SER A 105 8.45 1.95 -12.50
CA SER A 105 8.65 3.28 -13.06
C SER A 105 9.61 4.09 -12.19
N PRO A 106 10.50 4.92 -12.77
CA PRO A 106 11.37 5.78 -11.98
C PRO A 106 10.59 6.76 -11.10
N LEU A 107 10.92 6.83 -9.82
CA LEU A 107 10.33 7.80 -8.89
C LEU A 107 11.06 9.13 -8.97
N GLN A 108 10.29 10.21 -9.10
CA GLN A 108 10.80 11.57 -9.07
C GLN A 108 10.90 12.10 -7.63
N LEU A 109 12.08 12.56 -7.24
CA LEU A 109 12.36 13.16 -5.94
C LEU A 109 12.14 14.67 -5.97
N SER A 110 11.94 15.25 -4.79
CA SER A 110 11.63 16.69 -4.66
C SER A 110 12.80 17.61 -5.05
N ASP A 111 14.02 17.08 -5.12
CA ASP A 111 15.22 17.78 -5.58
C ASP A 111 15.44 17.67 -7.10
N GLY A 112 14.51 17.03 -7.82
CA GLY A 112 14.56 16.83 -9.27
C GLY A 112 15.39 15.63 -9.72
N SER A 113 16.00 14.88 -8.79
CA SER A 113 16.63 13.60 -9.10
C SER A 113 15.59 12.48 -9.24
N GLN A 114 15.99 11.37 -9.85
CA GLN A 114 15.14 10.18 -9.99
C GLN A 114 15.84 8.95 -9.41
N ILE A 115 15.04 8.06 -8.83
CA ILE A 115 15.48 6.71 -8.47
C ILE A 115 14.78 5.71 -9.37
N ALA A 116 15.51 4.77 -9.93
CA ALA A 116 14.99 3.72 -10.81
C ALA A 116 15.12 2.32 -10.19
N SER A 117 15.83 2.20 -9.08
CA SER A 117 16.03 0.95 -8.34
C SER A 117 16.13 1.23 -6.83
N LEU A 118 15.95 0.16 -6.04
CA LEU A 118 16.23 0.13 -4.62
C LEU A 118 17.33 -0.90 -4.33
N ASP A 119 18.38 -0.46 -3.64
CA ASP A 119 19.42 -1.35 -3.15
C ASP A 119 18.97 -2.06 -1.87
N LEU A 120 18.60 -3.34 -2.00
CA LEU A 120 18.13 -4.17 -0.90
C LEU A 120 19.25 -5.10 -0.42
N LYS A 121 19.36 -5.26 0.89
CA LYS A 121 20.34 -6.13 1.56
C LYS A 121 19.75 -6.70 2.85
N GLU A 122 20.35 -7.76 3.38
CA GLU A 122 19.96 -8.27 4.70
C GLU A 122 19.93 -7.14 5.75
N PRO A 123 18.81 -6.95 6.48
CA PRO A 123 18.73 -5.97 7.54
C PRO A 123 19.59 -6.35 8.75
N THR A 124 20.31 -5.38 9.30
CA THR A 124 20.98 -5.55 10.59
C THR A 124 19.98 -5.62 11.75
N VAL A 125 20.38 -6.24 12.87
CA VAL A 125 19.58 -6.26 14.11
C VAL A 125 19.22 -4.85 14.59
N LYS A 126 20.13 -3.88 14.41
CA LYS A 126 19.86 -2.48 14.75
C LYS A 126 18.71 -1.93 13.91
N GLN A 127 18.73 -2.13 12.59
CA GLN A 127 17.68 -1.64 11.70
C GLN A 127 16.33 -2.30 12.01
N ARG A 128 16.31 -3.61 12.25
CA ARG A 128 15.12 -4.34 12.71
C ARG A 128 14.55 -3.74 14.00
N LYS A 129 15.39 -3.53 15.01
CA LYS A 129 14.97 -2.98 16.31
C LYS A 129 14.40 -1.56 16.18
N GLU A 130 15.04 -0.71 15.38
CA GLU A 130 14.54 0.65 15.14
C GLU A 130 13.21 0.65 14.39
N ALA A 131 13.03 -0.26 13.43
CA ALA A 131 11.77 -0.42 12.72
C ALA A 131 10.66 -0.96 13.64
N MET A 132 10.95 -1.87 14.58
CA MET A 132 9.95 -2.38 15.55
C MET A 132 9.30 -1.30 16.40
N LYS A 133 9.97 -0.16 16.63
CA LYS A 133 9.36 0.97 17.34
C LYS A 133 8.06 1.47 16.70
N LYS A 134 7.86 1.18 15.41
CA LYS A 134 6.61 1.49 14.70
C LYS A 134 5.46 0.60 15.14
N ILE A 135 5.72 -0.67 15.41
CA ILE A 135 4.73 -1.59 16.01
C ILE A 135 4.42 -1.13 17.44
N ASP A 136 5.42 -0.74 18.22
CA ASP A 136 5.19 -0.24 19.58
C ASP A 136 4.31 1.04 19.60
N ALA A 137 4.45 1.89 18.58
CA ALA A 137 3.72 3.16 18.47
C ALA A 137 2.31 3.03 17.86
N HIS A 138 2.10 2.04 16.98
CA HIS A 138 0.88 1.90 16.16
C HIS A 138 0.20 0.53 16.32
N GLY A 139 0.59 -0.25 17.32
CA GLY A 139 0.08 -1.60 17.55
C GLY A 139 0.53 -2.63 16.52
N GLN A 140 0.05 -3.86 16.68
CA GLN A 140 0.35 -5.01 15.80
C GLN A 140 -0.61 -5.14 14.60
N GLY A 141 -1.52 -4.17 14.42
CA GLY A 141 -2.48 -4.18 13.32
C GLY A 141 -1.85 -3.76 11.98
N ILE A 142 -2.69 -3.63 10.96
CA ILE A 142 -2.30 -3.30 9.58
C ILE A 142 -1.42 -2.04 9.53
N VAL A 143 -1.82 -0.97 10.24
CA VAL A 143 -1.07 0.31 10.26
C VAL A 143 0.34 0.12 10.81
N GLY A 144 0.48 -0.54 11.97
CA GLY A 144 1.78 -0.81 12.55
C GLY A 144 2.65 -1.69 11.64
N GLY A 145 2.06 -2.70 11.01
CA GLY A 145 2.76 -3.56 10.05
C GLY A 145 3.31 -2.79 8.85
N LEU A 146 2.48 -1.95 8.22
CA LEU A 146 2.89 -1.12 7.08
C LEU A 146 3.95 -0.07 7.47
N GLU A 147 3.78 0.58 8.63
CA GLU A 147 4.76 1.55 9.15
C GLU A 147 6.10 0.89 9.49
N PHE A 148 6.07 -0.33 10.06
CA PHE A 148 7.26 -1.13 10.29
C PHE A 148 7.99 -1.43 8.98
N GLN A 149 7.27 -1.94 7.97
CA GLN A 149 7.83 -2.26 6.66
C GLN A 149 8.43 -1.03 5.98
N ALA A 150 7.72 0.10 5.97
CA ALA A 150 8.23 1.36 5.42
C ALA A 150 9.47 1.87 6.15
N SER A 151 9.50 1.76 7.49
CA SER A 151 10.65 2.13 8.31
C SER A 151 11.85 1.22 8.07
N LEU A 152 11.63 -0.08 7.92
CA LEU A 152 12.70 -1.03 7.62
C LEU A 152 13.29 -0.76 6.23
N LEU A 153 12.44 -0.55 5.22
CA LEU A 153 12.87 -0.27 3.86
C LEU A 153 13.67 1.04 3.78
N THR A 154 13.21 2.10 4.46
CA THR A 154 13.93 3.37 4.62
C THR A 154 15.35 3.13 5.15
N GLN A 155 15.49 2.29 6.16
CA GLN A 155 16.78 2.05 6.80
C GLN A 155 17.72 1.17 5.98
N VAL A 156 17.18 0.18 5.24
CA VAL A 156 17.98 -0.75 4.43
C VAL A 156 18.49 -0.08 3.16
N THR A 157 17.61 0.68 2.48
CA THR A 157 17.89 1.37 1.21
C THR A 157 18.55 2.74 1.41
N GLU A 158 18.62 3.21 2.66
CA GLU A 158 19.12 4.55 3.03
C GLU A 158 18.32 5.70 2.38
N GLN A 159 17.13 5.40 1.85
CA GLN A 159 16.21 6.39 1.30
C GLN A 159 15.48 7.14 2.42
N LYS A 160 14.94 8.32 2.10
CA LYS A 160 14.09 9.08 3.03
C LYS A 160 12.70 8.46 3.07
N LEU A 161 12.05 8.47 4.24
CA LEU A 161 10.68 7.96 4.39
C LEU A 161 9.68 8.56 3.37
N PRO A 162 9.68 9.87 3.07
CA PRO A 162 8.81 10.42 2.02
C PRO A 162 9.04 9.83 0.61
N THR A 163 10.23 9.30 0.33
CA THR A 163 10.51 8.58 -0.92
C THR A 163 9.83 7.21 -0.89
N ILE A 164 9.99 6.46 0.21
CA ILE A 164 9.35 5.16 0.40
C ILE A 164 7.83 5.26 0.36
N LEU A 165 7.27 6.31 0.98
CA LEU A 165 5.83 6.56 0.99
C LEU A 165 5.24 6.87 -0.40
N LYS A 166 6.08 7.19 -1.39
CA LYS A 166 5.67 7.41 -2.79
C LYS A 166 5.78 6.17 -3.67
N LEU A 167 6.31 5.06 -3.15
CA LEU A 167 6.39 3.82 -3.93
C LEU A 167 4.99 3.33 -4.29
N PRO A 168 4.80 2.83 -5.53
CA PRO A 168 3.66 1.99 -5.87
C PRO A 168 3.59 0.77 -4.94
N ILE A 169 2.37 0.29 -4.64
CA ILE A 169 2.18 -0.86 -3.73
C ILE A 169 2.85 -2.14 -4.23
N SER A 170 2.94 -2.36 -5.53
CA SER A 170 3.62 -3.51 -6.14
C SER A 170 5.12 -3.51 -5.86
N ASP A 171 5.79 -2.39 -6.11
CA ASP A 171 7.21 -2.21 -5.80
C ASP A 171 7.47 -2.30 -4.28
N PHE A 172 6.58 -1.73 -3.47
CA PHE A 172 6.68 -1.83 -2.01
C PHE A 172 6.50 -3.25 -1.50
N THR A 173 5.48 -3.98 -1.99
CA THR A 173 5.23 -5.38 -1.66
C THR A 173 6.43 -6.25 -2.04
N LYS A 174 6.95 -6.06 -3.25
CA LYS A 174 8.12 -6.77 -3.75
C LYS A 174 9.36 -6.54 -2.86
N ALA A 175 9.65 -5.28 -2.53
CA ALA A 175 10.78 -4.94 -1.67
C ALA A 175 10.60 -5.48 -0.25
N THR A 176 9.39 -5.43 0.29
CA THR A 176 9.11 -5.89 1.66
C THR A 176 9.13 -7.41 1.77
N ASN A 177 8.60 -8.15 0.79
CA ASN A 177 8.73 -9.61 0.72
C ASN A 177 10.19 -10.06 0.76
N TYR A 178 11.05 -9.40 -0.02
CA TYR A 178 12.50 -9.62 0.04
C TYR A 178 13.04 -9.46 1.46
N LEU A 179 12.71 -8.37 2.15
CA LEU A 179 13.19 -8.14 3.52
C LEU A 179 12.58 -9.13 4.51
N MET A 180 11.33 -9.56 4.30
CA MET A 180 10.62 -10.45 5.20
C MET A 180 11.17 -11.88 5.20
N ARG A 181 11.90 -12.31 4.16
CA ARG A 181 12.56 -13.63 4.13
C ARG A 181 13.62 -13.81 5.23
N PHE A 182 14.19 -12.70 5.73
CA PHE A 182 15.16 -12.71 6.83
C PHE A 182 14.50 -12.77 8.22
N PHE A 183 13.16 -12.80 8.30
CA PHE A 183 12.41 -12.87 9.56
C PHE A 183 11.47 -14.09 9.60
N PRO A 184 11.99 -15.32 9.61
CA PRO A 184 11.17 -16.55 9.54
C PRO A 184 10.17 -16.68 10.70
N ASP A 185 10.48 -16.12 11.87
CA ASP A 185 9.56 -16.12 13.03
C ASP A 185 8.35 -15.19 12.85
N ILE A 186 8.49 -14.11 12.06
CA ILE A 186 7.39 -13.17 11.78
C ILE A 186 6.44 -13.75 10.72
N GLN A 187 6.96 -14.54 9.77
CA GLN A 187 6.14 -15.24 8.78
C GLN A 187 5.18 -16.26 9.40
N LYS A 188 5.55 -16.87 10.53
CA LYS A 188 4.64 -17.76 11.30
C LYS A 188 3.50 -17.01 11.99
N VAL A 189 3.67 -15.73 12.32
CA VAL A 189 2.66 -14.92 13.02
C VAL A 189 1.74 -14.18 12.04
N GLY A 190 2.25 -13.75 10.88
CA GLY A 190 1.47 -13.04 9.87
C GLY A 190 0.35 -13.86 9.20
N LYS A 191 0.44 -15.19 9.23
CA LYS A 191 -0.60 -16.08 8.69
C LYS A 191 -1.91 -16.04 9.49
N ASP A 192 -1.87 -15.60 10.75
CA ASP A 192 -3.04 -15.53 11.64
C ASP A 192 -3.74 -14.15 11.60
N LEU A 193 -3.10 -13.13 11.00
CA LEU A 193 -3.63 -11.76 10.91
C LEU A 193 -4.33 -11.44 9.58
N LEU A 194 -4.17 -12.27 8.55
CA LEU A 194 -4.79 -12.11 7.23
C LEU A 194 -5.98 -13.05 6.98
N THR A 195 -6.31 -13.90 7.95
CA THR A 195 -7.42 -14.87 7.87
C THR A 195 -8.50 -14.67 8.92
N ASN A 196 -8.50 -13.55 9.67
CA ASN A 196 -9.58 -13.17 10.59
C ASN A 196 -10.08 -11.76 10.28
#